data_AF-A0A965R6N1-F1
#
_entry.id   AF-A0A965R6N1-F1
#
_cell.length_a   1.000
_cell.length_b   1.000
_cell.length_c   1.000
_cell.angle_alpha   90.00
_cell.angle_beta   90.00
_cell.angle_gamma   90.00
#
_symmetry.space_group_name_H-M   'P 1'
#
loop_
_entity.id
_entity.type
_entity.pdbx_description
1 polymer ?
#
loop_
_entity_poly.entity_id
_entity_poly.type
_entity_poly.pdbx_seq_one_letter_code
_entity_poly.pdbx_strand_id
1 'polypeptide(L)'
;MKLKYLSIALFFLAACSVSKKTNSSSTSASQAVNANQTPAMQQAPVTAAVVKDIVSLKEMEDGKKLYVTNCVSCHAMKNPSEYTAAQWNNILPSMSRKAKIDDATQASIKKYLLASCK
;
A
#
# COMPACT_ATOMS: atom_id res chain seq x y z
N MET A 1 23.87 49.98 17.97
CA MET A 1 25.19 49.70 17.37
C MET A 1 25.16 48.27 16.83
N LYS A 2 25.45 48.13 15.53
CA LYS A 2 25.31 46.91 14.72
C LYS A 2 26.52 46.00 14.96
N LEU A 3 26.33 44.83 15.56
CA LEU A 3 27.40 43.83 15.66
C LEU A 3 27.44 43.01 14.37
N LYS A 4 28.60 43.08 13.73
CA LYS A 4 28.89 42.64 12.37
C LYS A 4 29.01 41.11 12.30
N TYR A 5 28.32 40.59 11.30
CA TYR A 5 28.61 39.42 10.49
C TYR A 5 30.06 38.89 10.58
N LEU A 6 30.21 37.66 11.08
CA LEU A 6 31.36 36.82 10.75
C LEU A 6 30.93 35.88 9.63
N SER A 7 31.45 36.17 8.45
CA SER A 7 31.35 35.36 7.24
C SER A 7 31.88 33.95 7.46
N ILE A 8 31.10 32.94 7.07
CA ILE A 8 31.64 31.67 6.59
C ILE A 8 31.09 31.49 5.18
N ALA A 9 32.02 31.56 4.23
CA ALA A 9 31.79 31.53 2.81
C ALA A 9 31.32 30.16 2.32
N LEU A 10 30.66 30.23 1.17
CA LEU A 10 30.13 29.18 0.32
C LEU A 10 30.99 27.91 0.23
N PHE A 11 30.32 26.76 0.22
CA PHE A 11 30.59 25.72 -0.77
C PHE A 11 29.29 25.37 -1.49
N PHE A 12 29.06 26.04 -2.61
CA PHE A 12 28.17 25.57 -3.67
C PHE A 12 28.99 24.59 -4.52
N LEU A 13 28.63 23.31 -4.50
CA LEU A 13 28.80 22.46 -5.67
C LEU A 13 27.47 21.76 -5.97
N ALA A 14 26.82 22.29 -7.00
CA ALA A 14 25.79 21.60 -7.75
C ALA A 14 26.44 20.55 -8.66
N ALA A 15 25.89 19.33 -8.68
CA ALA A 15 25.95 18.44 -9.84
C ALA A 15 24.77 17.45 -9.79
N CYS A 16 23.81 17.66 -10.70
CA CYS A 16 22.88 16.63 -11.15
C CYS A 16 23.61 15.66 -12.09
N SER A 17 23.38 14.36 -11.92
CA SER A 17 23.39 13.30 -12.97
C SER A 17 23.03 11.97 -12.29
N VAL A 18 21.78 11.52 -12.36
CA VAL A 18 21.20 10.67 -13.41
C VAL A 18 21.88 9.30 -13.56
N SER A 19 21.10 8.27 -13.20
CA SER A 19 21.09 6.90 -13.73
C SER A 19 22.38 6.06 -13.71
N LYS A 20 22.49 5.18 -12.70
CA LYS A 20 23.07 3.85 -12.89
C LYS A 20 21.99 2.78 -12.73
N LYS A 21 21.32 2.52 -13.85
CA LYS A 21 20.45 1.37 -14.10
C LYS A 21 21.29 0.10 -13.90
N THR A 22 21.03 -0.65 -12.84
CA THR A 22 21.54 -2.00 -12.66
C THR A 22 20.81 -2.94 -13.61
N ASN A 23 21.39 -3.17 -14.78
CA ASN A 23 21.08 -4.35 -15.59
C ASN A 23 21.78 -5.55 -14.94
N SER A 24 21.06 -6.28 -14.10
CA SER A 24 21.41 -7.67 -13.77
C SER A 24 20.48 -8.56 -14.57
N SER A 25 20.87 -8.81 -15.82
CA SER A 25 20.31 -9.89 -16.62
C SER A 25 20.89 -11.22 -16.13
N SER A 26 20.04 -12.01 -15.48
CA SER A 26 19.86 -13.45 -15.73
C SER A 26 21.10 -14.27 -16.10
N THR A 27 21.62 -15.02 -15.13
CA THR A 27 22.21 -16.35 -15.40
C THR A 27 21.28 -17.39 -14.81
N SER A 28 20.77 -18.24 -15.71
CA SER A 28 20.00 -19.43 -15.44
C SER A 28 20.87 -20.49 -14.76
N ALA A 29 20.45 -20.97 -13.60
CA ALA A 29 20.84 -22.29 -13.10
C ALA A 29 19.73 -22.80 -12.17
N SER A 30 19.14 -23.91 -12.59
CA SER A 30 18.09 -24.68 -11.96
C SER A 30 18.30 -24.92 -10.48
N GLN A 31 17.21 -24.84 -9.71
CA GLN A 31 16.84 -25.92 -8.80
C GLN A 31 15.37 -25.86 -8.40
N ALA A 32 14.73 -27.01 -8.58
CA ALA A 32 13.32 -27.28 -8.43
C ALA A 32 12.91 -27.38 -6.96
N VAL A 33 11.70 -26.89 -6.65
CA VAL A 33 10.78 -27.62 -5.78
C VAL A 33 9.38 -27.59 -6.37
N ASN A 34 8.81 -28.77 -6.34
CA ASN A 34 7.59 -29.24 -6.97
C ASN A 34 6.36 -28.91 -6.12
N ALA A 35 5.20 -29.01 -6.77
CA ALA A 35 3.85 -29.21 -6.26
C ALA A 35 3.12 -27.94 -5.78
N ASN A 36 1.87 -27.69 -6.14
CA ASN A 36 0.94 -28.31 -7.08
C ASN A 36 -0.27 -27.35 -7.11
N GLN A 37 -0.89 -27.21 -8.27
CA GLN A 37 -2.29 -26.79 -8.43
C GLN A 37 -2.71 -25.37 -8.01
N THR A 38 -2.79 -24.53 -9.03
CA THR A 38 -4.04 -23.83 -9.38
C THR A 38 -5.23 -24.79 -9.33
N PRO A 39 -6.32 -24.44 -8.62
CA PRO A 39 -7.66 -24.84 -9.00
C PRO A 39 -8.36 -23.61 -9.56
N ALA A 40 -8.71 -23.67 -10.85
CA ALA A 40 -9.78 -22.85 -11.39
C ALA A 40 -11.08 -23.29 -10.69
N MET A 41 -11.68 -22.42 -9.88
CA MET A 41 -13.02 -22.65 -9.34
C MET A 41 -13.78 -21.33 -9.22
N GLN A 42 -14.71 -21.17 -10.16
CA GLN A 42 -16.03 -20.53 -10.05
C GLN A 42 -16.24 -19.60 -8.84
N GLN A 43 -16.36 -18.31 -9.12
CA GLN A 43 -16.72 -17.28 -8.14
C GLN A 43 -18.17 -17.46 -7.65
N ALA A 44 -18.32 -18.20 -6.55
CA ALA A 44 -19.42 -18.07 -5.60
C ALA A 44 -19.11 -16.95 -4.58
N PRO A 45 -20.11 -16.28 -3.97
CA PRO A 45 -19.90 -15.05 -3.22
C PRO A 45 -19.04 -15.29 -1.97
N VAL A 46 -17.87 -14.66 -1.93
CA VAL A 46 -17.01 -14.68 -0.74
C VAL A 46 -17.72 -13.87 0.36
N THR A 47 -18.15 -14.55 1.41
CA THR A 47 -18.74 -13.92 2.59
C THR A 47 -17.63 -13.34 3.47
N ALA A 48 -17.92 -12.26 4.20
CA ALA A 48 -16.98 -11.54 5.05
C ALA A 48 -16.31 -12.43 6.14
N ALA A 49 -16.92 -13.57 6.47
CA ALA A 49 -16.40 -14.51 7.47
C ALA A 49 -15.10 -15.22 7.04
N VAL A 50 -14.93 -15.56 5.75
CA VAL A 50 -13.76 -16.34 5.28
C VAL A 50 -12.49 -15.49 5.21
N VAL A 51 -12.62 -14.17 5.06
CA VAL A 51 -11.46 -13.26 4.97
C VAL A 51 -10.74 -13.15 6.32
N LYS A 52 -11.44 -13.39 7.43
CA LYS A 52 -10.90 -13.19 8.78
C LYS A 52 -9.82 -14.19 9.16
N ASP A 53 -9.85 -15.40 8.58
CA ASP A 53 -8.95 -16.50 8.97
C ASP A 53 -7.66 -16.56 8.12
N ILE A 54 -7.55 -15.77 7.05
CA ILE A 54 -6.42 -15.82 6.09
C ILE A 54 -5.48 -14.61 6.25
N VAL A 55 -5.93 -13.53 6.91
CA VAL A 55 -5.11 -12.33 7.11
C VAL A 55 -4.38 -12.42 8.45
N SER A 56 -3.05 -12.31 8.42
CA SER A 56 -2.26 -12.30 9.66
C SER A 56 -2.54 -11.05 10.51
N LEU A 57 -2.33 -11.14 11.83
CA LEU A 57 -2.46 -9.99 12.74
C LEU A 57 -1.59 -8.80 12.30
N LYS A 58 -0.41 -9.09 11.74
CA LYS A 58 0.50 -8.08 11.21
C LYS A 58 -0.11 -7.34 10.02
N GLU A 59 -0.65 -8.07 9.04
CA GLU A 59 -1.30 -7.45 7.88
C GLU A 59 -2.53 -6.63 8.26
N MET A 60 -3.27 -7.04 9.30
CA MET A 60 -4.38 -6.27 9.83
C MET A 60 -3.91 -4.95 10.45
N GLU A 61 -2.85 -4.98 11.27
CA GLU A 61 -2.31 -3.77 11.90
C GLU A 61 -1.69 -2.82 10.87
N ASP A 62 -0.93 -3.36 9.91
CA ASP A 62 -0.33 -2.57 8.83
C ASP A 62 -1.42 -1.94 7.94
N GLY A 63 -2.44 -2.71 7.57
CA GLY A 63 -3.58 -2.20 6.80
C GLY A 63 -4.39 -1.14 7.54
N LYS A 64 -4.62 -1.35 8.85
CA LYS A 64 -5.28 -0.36 9.72
C LYS A 64 -4.47 0.92 9.82
N LYS A 65 -3.16 0.83 10.03
CA LYS A 65 -2.25 1.98 10.09
C LYS A 65 -2.35 2.78 8.80
N LEU A 66 -2.24 2.13 7.64
CA LEU A 66 -2.36 2.79 6.35
C LEU A 66 -3.75 3.42 6.13
N TYR A 67 -4.81 2.77 6.59
CA TYR A 67 -6.16 3.32 6.54
C TYR A 67 -6.24 4.62 7.37
N VAL A 68 -5.77 4.60 8.61
CA VAL A 68 -5.87 5.76 9.50
C VAL A 68 -5.02 6.95 9.07
N THR A 69 -3.88 6.69 8.43
CA THR A 69 -2.99 7.76 7.96
C THR A 69 -3.42 8.35 6.62
N ASN A 70 -3.90 7.53 5.69
CA ASN A 70 -4.18 8.00 4.32
C ASN A 70 -5.62 8.52 4.16
N CYS A 71 -6.60 7.89 4.83
CA CYS A 71 -8.03 8.14 4.54
C CYS A 71 -8.64 9.33 5.29
N VAL A 72 -7.87 10.01 6.16
CA VAL A 72 -8.27 11.26 6.85
C VAL A 72 -7.78 12.53 6.15
N SER A 73 -6.92 12.38 5.14
CA SER A 73 -6.21 13.51 4.53
C SER A 73 -7.13 14.50 3.80
N CYS A 74 -8.27 14.03 3.28
CA CYS A 74 -9.13 14.82 2.39
C CYS A 74 -10.57 14.98 2.90
N HIS A 75 -11.04 14.12 3.79
CA HIS A 75 -12.39 14.17 4.37
C HIS A 75 -12.44 13.36 5.67
N ALA A 76 -13.57 13.43 6.37
CA ALA A 76 -13.79 12.61 7.55
C ALA A 76 -13.62 11.11 7.25
N MET A 77 -13.01 10.39 8.19
CA MET A 77 -12.85 8.95 8.10
C MET A 77 -14.20 8.25 8.11
N LYS A 78 -14.34 7.26 7.24
CA LYS A 78 -15.50 6.35 7.24
C LYS A 78 -15.26 5.19 8.20
N ASN A 79 -16.32 4.70 8.85
CA ASN A 79 -16.15 3.50 9.66
C ASN A 79 -16.22 2.29 8.72
N PRO A 80 -15.23 1.37 8.74
CA PRO A 80 -15.25 0.15 7.91
C PRO A 80 -16.58 -0.62 7.97
N SER A 81 -17.23 -0.66 9.14
CA SER A 81 -18.48 -1.39 9.35
C SER A 81 -19.73 -0.67 8.83
N GLU A 82 -19.61 0.54 8.26
CA GLU A 82 -20.73 1.24 7.59
C GLU A 82 -21.03 0.68 6.20
N TYR A 83 -20.07 -0.01 5.59
CA TYR A 83 -20.16 -0.49 4.22
C TYR A 83 -19.89 -1.99 4.14
N THR A 84 -20.53 -2.63 3.17
CA THR A 84 -20.28 -4.04 2.82
C THR A 84 -18.98 -4.20 2.03
N ALA A 85 -18.47 -5.43 1.94
CA ALA A 85 -17.33 -5.77 1.09
C ALA A 85 -17.49 -5.30 -0.37
N ALA A 86 -18.68 -5.47 -0.95
CA ALA A 86 -18.98 -5.04 -2.31
C ALA A 86 -18.92 -3.52 -2.47
N GLN A 87 -19.40 -2.77 -1.48
CA GLN A 87 -19.30 -1.30 -1.49
C GLN A 87 -17.85 -0.84 -1.35
N TRP A 88 -17.08 -1.43 -0.44
CA TRP A 88 -15.65 -1.10 -0.31
C TRP A 88 -14.83 -1.40 -1.56
N ASN A 89 -15.15 -2.50 -2.27
CA ASN A 89 -14.54 -2.83 -3.55
C ASN A 89 -14.76 -1.76 -4.63
N ASN A 90 -15.82 -0.95 -4.51
CA ASN A 90 -16.11 0.16 -5.42
C ASN A 90 -15.58 1.51 -4.91
N ILE A 91 -15.68 1.76 -3.60
CA ILE A 91 -15.28 3.03 -2.97
C ILE A 91 -13.75 3.18 -2.97
N LEU A 92 -13.03 2.17 -2.49
CA LEU A 92 -11.59 2.27 -2.25
C LEU A 92 -10.82 2.62 -3.54
N PRO A 93 -11.02 1.97 -4.70
CA PRO A 93 -10.28 2.34 -5.92
C PRO A 93 -10.50 3.78 -6.36
N SER A 94 -11.72 4.31 -6.17
CA SER A 94 -12.03 5.71 -6.48
C SER A 94 -11.26 6.67 -5.57
N MET A 95 -11.22 6.36 -4.26
CA MET A 95 -10.50 7.17 -3.28
C MET A 95 -8.99 7.08 -3.46
N SER A 96 -8.43 5.90 -3.74
CA SER A 96 -7.01 5.73 -3.98
C SER A 96 -6.51 6.60 -5.14
N ARG A 97 -7.24 6.65 -6.26
CA ARG A 97 -6.89 7.52 -7.38
C ARG A 97 -6.90 9.00 -7.01
N LYS A 98 -7.90 9.43 -6.25
CA LYS A 98 -8.03 10.82 -5.78
C LYS A 98 -6.95 11.21 -4.78
N ALA A 99 -6.62 10.31 -3.87
CA ALA A 99 -5.62 10.50 -2.83
C ALA A 99 -4.18 10.15 -3.30
N LYS A 100 -4.02 9.70 -4.55
CA LYS A 100 -2.74 9.25 -5.13
C LYS A 100 -2.07 8.13 -4.32
N ILE A 101 -2.88 7.21 -3.79
CA ILE A 101 -2.41 6.01 -3.09
C ILE A 101 -2.00 4.97 -4.13
N ASP A 102 -0.80 4.40 -3.99
CA ASP A 102 -0.29 3.34 -4.87
C ASP A 102 -1.00 1.99 -4.66
N ASP A 103 -0.84 1.07 -5.60
CA ASP A 103 -1.53 -0.22 -5.61
C ASP A 103 -1.18 -1.11 -4.41
N ALA A 104 0.05 -1.06 -3.92
CA ALA A 104 0.48 -1.87 -2.77
C ALA A 104 -0.15 -1.36 -1.48
N THR A 105 -0.13 -0.04 -1.28
CA THR A 105 -0.78 0.63 -0.15
C THR A 105 -2.30 0.40 -0.20
N GLN A 106 -2.92 0.54 -1.38
CA GLN A 106 -4.33 0.25 -1.57
C GLN A 106 -4.66 -1.21 -1.20
N ALA A 107 -3.84 -2.18 -1.62
CA ALA A 107 -4.09 -3.59 -1.33
C ALA A 107 -4.08 -3.88 0.18
N SER A 108 -3.14 -3.29 0.93
CA SER A 108 -3.08 -3.43 2.39
C SER A 108 -4.28 -2.80 3.08
N ILE A 109 -4.71 -1.60 2.65
CA ILE A 109 -5.94 -0.96 3.15
C ILE A 109 -7.16 -1.83 2.85
N LYS A 110 -7.22 -2.40 1.64
CA LYS A 110 -8.32 -3.27 1.21
C LYS A 110 -8.47 -4.49 2.11
N LYS A 111 -7.37 -5.16 2.46
CA LYS A 111 -7.40 -6.32 3.38
C LYS A 111 -8.05 -5.95 4.72
N TYR A 112 -7.60 -4.84 5.31
CA TYR A 112 -8.17 -4.34 6.56
C TYR A 112 -9.67 -4.02 6.46
N LEU A 113 -10.08 -3.32 5.39
CA LEU A 113 -11.48 -2.95 5.16
C LEU A 113 -12.37 -4.18 4.99
N LEU A 114 -11.94 -5.19 4.22
CA LEU A 114 -12.74 -6.40 4.00
C LEU A 114 -12.87 -7.26 5.26
N ALA A 115 -11.84 -7.29 6.12
CA ALA A 115 -11.90 -7.99 7.40
C ALA A 115 -12.71 -7.22 8.49
N SER A 116 -12.99 -5.94 8.26
CA SER A 116 -13.67 -5.05 9.23
C SER A 116 -15.04 -4.54 8.74
N CYS A 117 -15.47 -4.97 7.55
CA CYS A 117 -16.72 -4.52 6.93
C CYS A 117 -17.97 -5.12 7.59
N LYS A 118 -19.13 -4.57 7.23
CA LYS A 118 -20.46 -5.05 7.68
C LYS A 118 -20.71 -6.49 7.28
#